data_AF-A0A395HQT8-F1
#
_entry.id   AF-A0A395HQT8-F1
#
_cell.length_a   1.000
_cell.length_b   1.000
_cell.length_c   1.000
_cell.angle_alpha   90.00
_cell.angle_beta   90.00
_cell.angle_gamma   90.00
#
_symmetry.space_group_name_H-M   'P 1'
#
loop_
_entity.id
_entity.type
_entity.pdbx_description
1 polymer ?
#
loop_
_entity_poly.entity_id
_entity_poly.type
_entity_poly.pdbx_seq_one_letter_code
_entity_poly.pdbx_strand_id
1 'polypeptide(L)'
;AGAQKHNCFVIRAQPITGTSTSTDTESQYQRHKDADFIEPFPLRAYGNWVQEKQEVKTRLSWRSLEEPGTFFSHQDTADWHYYVYSQQQPPCPNSRGGVGAADAERLPLIALAARCLEKQVRGDVVVVRFSAIEVDNYEEEFSANELVRTVGNYRTVRDAKAEHERRERERIAAKFGLN
;
A
#
# COMPACT_ATOMS: atom_id res chain seq x y z
N ALA A 1 3.06 27.68 11.30
CA ALA A 1 2.48 26.33 11.33
C ALA A 1 3.46 25.40 10.62
N GLY A 2 3.98 24.38 11.31
CA GLY A 2 4.88 23.41 10.68
C GLY A 2 4.11 22.54 9.69
N ALA A 3 4.71 22.18 8.57
CA ALA A 3 4.12 21.28 7.59
C ALA A 3 3.71 19.97 8.27
N GLN A 4 2.52 19.46 7.95
CA GLN A 4 2.02 18.21 8.50
C GLN A 4 2.87 17.07 7.93
N LYS A 5 3.79 16.51 8.74
CA LYS A 5 4.56 15.33 8.36
C LYS A 5 3.58 14.17 8.15
N HIS A 6 3.53 13.64 6.93
CA HIS A 6 2.78 12.41 6.67
C HIS A 6 3.69 11.21 6.90
N ASN A 7 3.13 10.16 7.46
CA ASN A 7 3.77 8.87 7.72
C ASN A 7 3.02 7.72 7.02
N CYS A 8 1.84 8.03 6.47
CA CYS A 8 0.92 7.04 5.96
C CYS A 8 -0.07 7.68 4.96
N PHE A 9 -0.44 6.90 3.94
CA PHE A 9 -1.43 7.24 2.93
C PHE A 9 -2.39 6.07 2.72
N VAL A 10 -3.61 6.38 2.30
CA VAL A 10 -4.53 5.39 1.75
C VAL A 10 -4.44 5.46 0.24
N ILE A 11 -4.29 4.29 -0.40
CA ILE A 11 -4.56 4.14 -1.83
C ILE A 11 -5.96 3.54 -1.94
N ARG A 12 -6.87 4.32 -2.51
CA ARG A 12 -8.25 3.93 -2.73
C ARG A 12 -8.36 3.02 -3.95
N ALA A 13 -9.29 2.08 -3.89
CA ALA A 13 -9.63 1.25 -5.04
C ALA A 13 -10.48 1.99 -6.08
N GLN A 14 -11.03 3.16 -5.72
CA GLN A 14 -11.74 4.07 -6.61
C GLN A 14 -11.13 5.49 -6.50
N PRO A 15 -11.21 6.31 -7.55
CA PRO A 15 -10.68 7.67 -7.50
C PRO A 15 -11.42 8.53 -6.46
N ILE A 16 -10.68 9.38 -5.75
CA ILE A 16 -11.17 10.24 -4.65
C ILE A 16 -12.17 11.27 -5.18
N THR A 17 -11.95 11.78 -6.39
CA THR A 17 -12.76 12.82 -7.03
C THR A 17 -13.29 12.31 -8.37
N GLY A 18 -14.21 11.35 -8.33
CA GLY A 18 -14.91 10.91 -9.53
C GLY A 18 -16.09 10.02 -9.22
N THR A 19 -17.26 10.34 -9.78
CA THR A 19 -18.36 9.37 -9.92
C THR A 19 -17.85 8.20 -10.76
N SER A 20 -17.43 7.14 -10.09
CA SER A 20 -17.07 5.87 -10.72
C SER A 20 -18.32 5.26 -11.37
N THR A 21 -18.54 5.55 -12.65
CA THR A 21 -19.64 4.93 -13.44
C THR A 21 -19.26 3.59 -14.06
N SER A 22 -18.00 3.16 -13.90
CA SER A 22 -17.48 1.92 -14.46
C SER A 22 -17.02 0.98 -13.35
N THR A 23 -17.52 -0.26 -13.33
CA THR A 23 -17.03 -1.35 -12.48
C THR A 23 -15.75 -2.00 -13.02
N ASP A 24 -15.38 -1.67 -14.27
CA ASP A 24 -14.15 -2.17 -14.87
C ASP A 24 -12.92 -1.40 -14.35
N THR A 25 -12.08 -2.12 -13.59
CA THR A 25 -10.87 -1.62 -12.94
C THR A 25 -9.84 -1.10 -13.94
N GLU A 26 -9.67 -1.79 -15.07
CA GLU A 26 -8.64 -1.43 -16.06
C GLU A 26 -8.98 -0.10 -16.75
N SER A 27 -10.26 0.07 -17.09
CA SER A 27 -10.81 1.32 -17.61
C SER A 27 -10.69 2.51 -16.67
N GLN A 28 -10.68 2.32 -15.34
CA GLN A 28 -10.53 3.43 -14.38
C GLN A 28 -9.07 3.95 -14.32
N TYR A 29 -8.10 3.05 -14.21
CA TYR A 29 -6.68 3.44 -14.11
C TYR A 29 -6.10 4.02 -15.41
N GLN A 30 -6.81 3.86 -16.53
CA GLN A 30 -6.45 4.46 -17.81
C GLN A 30 -6.98 5.90 -17.97
N ARG A 31 -8.05 6.25 -17.24
CA ARG A 31 -8.69 7.59 -17.28
C ARG A 31 -8.21 8.53 -16.18
N HIS A 32 -7.74 7.96 -15.07
CA HIS A 32 -7.31 8.70 -13.88
C HIS A 32 -5.80 8.63 -13.69
N LYS A 33 -5.24 9.66 -13.07
CA LYS A 33 -3.83 9.70 -12.67
C LYS A 33 -3.67 8.92 -11.36
N ASP A 34 -2.48 8.38 -11.11
CA ASP A 34 -2.19 7.65 -9.86
C ASP A 34 -2.49 8.49 -8.61
N ALA A 35 -2.25 9.81 -8.69
CA ALA A 35 -2.56 10.77 -7.63
C ALA A 35 -4.05 10.85 -7.28
N ASP A 36 -4.96 10.53 -8.22
CA ASP A 36 -6.41 10.59 -8.00
C ASP A 36 -6.89 9.49 -7.05
N PHE A 37 -6.04 8.52 -6.71
CA PHE A 37 -6.35 7.41 -5.80
C PHE A 37 -5.61 7.51 -4.47
N ILE A 38 -4.68 8.44 -4.31
CA ILE A 38 -3.79 8.52 -3.15
C ILE A 38 -4.20 9.70 -2.28
N GLU A 39 -4.55 9.45 -1.02
CA GLU A 39 -4.86 10.50 -0.06
C GLU A 39 -4.10 10.36 1.26
N PRO A 40 -3.79 11.49 1.93
CA PRO A 40 -3.13 11.46 3.23
C PRO A 40 -3.95 10.70 4.27
N PHE A 41 -3.28 9.81 5.01
CA PHE A 41 -3.88 9.08 6.12
C PHE A 41 -2.92 9.07 7.31
N PRO A 42 -2.61 10.25 7.90
CA PRO A 42 -1.59 10.34 8.93
C PRO A 42 -1.99 9.50 10.15
N LEU A 43 -1.16 8.56 10.57
CA LEU A 43 -1.39 7.74 11.77
C LEU A 43 -0.87 8.47 13.00
N ARG A 44 -1.65 8.45 14.07
CA ARG A 44 -1.27 9.01 15.37
C ARG A 44 -0.35 8.07 16.14
N ALA A 45 -0.55 6.76 15.99
CA ALA A 45 0.20 5.73 16.69
C ALA A 45 1.45 5.26 15.94
N TYR A 46 2.06 6.14 15.14
CA TYR A 46 3.22 5.81 14.31
C TYR A 46 4.36 5.17 15.11
N GLY A 47 5.02 4.17 14.54
CA GLY A 47 6.13 3.45 15.17
C GLY A 47 5.67 2.36 16.15
N ASN A 48 4.39 2.34 16.53
CA ASN A 48 3.80 1.26 17.31
C ASN A 48 2.90 0.39 16.43
N TRP A 49 3.49 -0.63 15.83
CA TRP A 49 2.83 -1.56 14.90
C TRP A 49 1.45 -2.07 15.35
N VAL A 50 1.30 -2.45 16.63
CA VAL A 50 0.02 -2.98 17.16
C VAL A 50 -1.04 -1.88 17.19
N GLN A 51 -0.66 -0.68 17.60
CA GLN A 51 -1.55 0.47 17.65
C GLN A 51 -1.84 1.05 16.27
N GLU A 52 -0.87 1.05 15.34
CA GLU A 52 -1.06 1.42 13.93
C GLU A 52 -2.16 0.58 13.29
N LYS A 53 -2.07 -0.75 13.40
CA LYS A 53 -3.09 -1.68 12.89
C LYS A 53 -4.46 -1.42 13.50
N GLN A 54 -4.52 -1.19 14.81
CA GLN A 54 -5.78 -0.92 15.49
C GLN A 54 -6.38 0.43 15.07
N GLU A 55 -5.54 1.45 14.88
CA GLU A 55 -5.95 2.75 14.37
C GLU A 55 -6.50 2.64 12.94
N VAL A 56 -5.80 1.93 12.05
CA VAL A 56 -6.24 1.66 10.67
C VAL A 56 -7.60 0.97 10.66
N LYS A 57 -7.75 -0.13 11.41
CA LYS A 57 -9.02 -0.86 11.51
C LYS A 57 -10.16 0.02 12.00
N THR A 58 -9.91 0.83 13.02
CA THR A 58 -10.93 1.69 13.64
C THR A 58 -11.35 2.81 12.69
N ARG A 59 -10.38 3.52 12.09
CA ARG A 59 -10.65 4.70 11.25
C ARG A 59 -11.22 4.34 9.87
N LEU A 60 -10.88 3.17 9.33
CA LEU A 60 -11.42 2.69 8.05
C LEU A 60 -12.57 1.70 8.22
N SER A 61 -13.00 1.42 9.46
CA SER A 61 -14.05 0.44 9.78
C SER A 61 -13.77 -0.97 9.23
N TRP A 62 -12.49 -1.36 9.13
CA TRP A 62 -12.10 -2.70 8.69
C TRP A 62 -12.26 -3.71 9.83
N ARG A 63 -13.05 -4.75 9.59
CA ARG A 63 -13.28 -5.84 10.56
C ARG A 63 -11.99 -6.60 10.87
N SER A 64 -11.22 -6.88 9.83
CA SER A 64 -9.91 -7.53 9.91
C SER A 64 -8.97 -6.97 8.85
N LEU A 65 -7.68 -7.12 9.12
CA LEU A 65 -6.59 -6.57 8.35
C LEU A 65 -5.65 -7.71 7.98
N GLU A 66 -5.16 -7.69 6.76
CA GLU A 66 -4.08 -8.55 6.30
C GLU A 66 -2.89 -7.70 5.82
N GLU A 67 -1.75 -8.37 5.66
CA GLU A 67 -0.47 -7.74 5.33
C GLU A 67 -0.01 -8.28 3.99
N PRO A 68 -0.46 -7.68 2.88
CA PRO A 68 -0.06 -8.18 1.57
C PRO A 68 1.46 -8.04 1.35
N GLY A 69 2.17 -7.15 2.03
CA GLY A 69 3.63 -7.18 2.03
C GLY A 69 4.22 -5.80 1.94
N THR A 70 5.42 -5.73 1.35
CA THR A 70 6.23 -4.52 1.30
C THR A 70 6.65 -4.19 -0.11
N PHE A 71 6.98 -2.92 -0.35
CA PHE A 71 7.64 -2.46 -1.57
C PHE A 71 8.59 -1.32 -1.24
N PHE A 72 9.52 -1.01 -2.15
CA PHE A 72 10.58 -0.03 -1.90
C PHE A 72 10.27 1.30 -2.55
N SER A 73 10.93 2.36 -2.07
CA SER A 73 10.92 3.65 -2.75
C SER A 73 11.50 3.54 -4.16
N HIS A 74 11.09 4.45 -5.05
CA HIS A 74 11.85 4.67 -6.28
C HIS A 74 13.24 5.26 -6.03
N GLN A 75 13.46 5.82 -4.84
CA GLN A 75 14.77 6.25 -4.39
C GLN A 75 15.56 5.07 -3.85
N ASP A 76 16.86 5.07 -4.13
CA ASP A 76 17.79 4.04 -3.68
C ASP A 76 18.23 4.26 -2.23
N THR A 77 17.29 4.13 -1.28
CA THR A 77 17.50 4.25 0.18
C THR A 77 17.34 2.92 0.91
N ALA A 78 18.31 2.55 1.74
CA ALA A 78 18.21 1.33 2.58
C ALA A 78 17.51 1.58 3.92
N ASP A 79 17.22 2.83 4.26
CA ASP A 79 16.79 3.23 5.60
C ASP A 79 15.32 2.90 5.86
N TRP A 80 14.50 2.93 4.80
CA TRP A 80 13.06 2.75 4.91
C TRP A 80 12.46 2.08 3.68
N HIS A 81 11.29 1.47 3.88
CA HIS A 81 10.46 0.90 2.82
C HIS A 81 8.98 1.13 3.14
N TYR A 82 8.10 0.67 2.26
CA TYR A 82 6.67 0.78 2.45
C TYR A 82 6.08 -0.55 2.92
N TYR A 83 5.31 -0.50 3.99
CA TYR A 83 4.49 -1.59 4.48
C TYR A 83 3.03 -1.39 4.06
N VAL A 84 2.37 -2.44 3.60
CA VAL A 84 1.00 -2.36 3.10
C VAL A 84 0.06 -3.15 4.00
N TYR A 85 -1.04 -2.51 4.38
CA TYR A 85 -2.19 -3.13 5.02
C TYR A 85 -3.38 -3.13 4.07
N SER A 86 -4.12 -4.22 4.00
CA SER A 86 -5.39 -4.30 3.27
C SER A 86 -6.49 -4.87 4.14
N GLN A 87 -7.74 -4.60 3.78
CA GLN A 87 -8.87 -5.27 4.40
C GLN A 87 -8.83 -6.75 4.03
N GLN A 88 -8.78 -7.62 5.04
CA GLN A 88 -8.86 -9.06 4.80
C GLN A 88 -10.21 -9.40 4.17
N GLN A 89 -10.19 -10.05 3.02
CA GLN A 89 -11.42 -10.54 2.39
C GLN A 89 -11.96 -11.76 3.15
N PRO A 90 -13.29 -11.88 3.31
CA PRO A 90 -13.86 -13.13 3.78
C PRO A 90 -13.44 -14.26 2.83
N PRO A 91 -13.10 -15.46 3.37
CA PRO A 91 -12.79 -16.60 2.52
C PRO A 91 -13.97 -16.83 1.57
N CYS A 92 -13.70 -16.98 0.27
CA CYS A 92 -14.74 -17.29 -0.70
C CYS A 92 -15.46 -18.56 -0.25
N PRO A 93 -16.79 -18.55 -0.05
CA PRO A 93 -17.52 -19.79 0.10
C PRO A 93 -17.39 -20.54 -1.23
N ASN A 94 -16.78 -21.73 -1.17
CA ASN A 94 -16.80 -22.77 -2.20
C ASN A 94 -15.64 -22.77 -3.22
N SER A 95 -14.46 -23.27 -2.81
CA SER A 95 -13.45 -23.84 -3.74
C SER A 95 -13.70 -25.32 -4.08
N ARG A 96 -14.85 -25.89 -3.67
CA ARG A 96 -15.31 -27.23 -4.07
C ARG A 96 -16.81 -27.17 -4.34
N GLY A 97 -17.18 -27.40 -5.60
CA GLY A 97 -18.51 -27.68 -6.14
C GLY A 97 -19.72 -27.27 -5.28
N GLY A 98 -20.34 -26.14 -5.60
CA GLY A 98 -21.62 -25.74 -5.02
C GLY A 98 -22.08 -24.41 -5.58
N VAL A 99 -23.01 -24.46 -6.53
CA VAL A 99 -23.72 -23.31 -7.08
C VAL A 99 -24.47 -22.62 -5.93
N GLY A 100 -24.02 -21.43 -5.54
CA GLY A 100 -24.66 -20.66 -4.46
C GLY A 100 -23.71 -19.75 -3.67
N ALA A 101 -22.89 -18.96 -4.36
CA ALA A 101 -22.24 -17.79 -3.78
C ALA A 101 -22.36 -16.62 -4.77
N ALA A 102 -23.61 -16.31 -5.13
CA ALA A 102 -23.91 -15.00 -5.68
C ALA A 102 -23.79 -13.99 -4.52
N ASP A 103 -23.03 -12.92 -4.75
CA ASP A 103 -23.04 -11.67 -3.99
C ASP A 103 -22.33 -11.61 -2.62
N ALA A 104 -21.25 -12.37 -2.41
CA ALA A 104 -20.15 -11.78 -1.65
C ALA A 104 -19.45 -10.80 -2.59
N GLU A 105 -19.89 -9.54 -2.61
CA GLU A 105 -19.32 -8.49 -3.45
C GLU A 105 -17.80 -8.43 -3.19
N ARG A 106 -17.02 -8.99 -4.12
CA ARG A 106 -15.57 -9.00 -4.02
C ARG A 106 -15.13 -7.55 -4.15
N LEU A 107 -14.37 -7.06 -3.17
CA LEU A 107 -13.80 -5.72 -3.26
C LEU A 107 -13.05 -5.56 -4.60
N PRO A 108 -13.13 -4.37 -5.22
CA PRO A 108 -12.46 -4.09 -6.48
C PRO A 108 -10.96 -4.35 -6.40
N LEU A 109 -10.34 -4.76 -7.51
CA LEU A 109 -8.89 -4.86 -7.60
C LEU A 109 -8.28 -3.46 -7.51
N ILE A 110 -7.16 -3.34 -6.81
CA ILE A 110 -6.40 -2.09 -6.74
C ILE A 110 -5.13 -2.22 -7.58
N ALA A 111 -5.16 -1.69 -8.80
CA ALA A 111 -4.05 -1.89 -9.75
C ALA A 111 -2.73 -1.27 -9.27
N LEU A 112 -2.81 -0.17 -8.51
CA LEU A 112 -1.64 0.52 -7.94
C LEU A 112 -0.88 -0.38 -6.97
N ALA A 113 -1.56 -0.92 -5.95
CA ALA A 113 -0.89 -1.78 -4.97
C ALA A 113 -0.55 -3.14 -5.57
N ALA A 114 -1.39 -3.68 -6.46
CA ALA A 114 -1.13 -4.94 -7.13
C ALA A 114 0.16 -4.90 -7.98
N ARG A 115 0.40 -3.77 -8.65
CA ARG A 115 1.63 -3.51 -9.41
C ARG A 115 2.86 -3.46 -8.50
N CYS A 116 2.79 -2.77 -7.37
CA CYS A 116 3.92 -2.63 -6.44
C CYS A 116 4.25 -3.93 -5.70
N LEU A 117 3.25 -4.78 -5.43
CA LEU A 117 3.39 -6.01 -4.66
C LEU A 117 3.45 -7.28 -5.53
N GLU A 118 3.37 -7.14 -6.85
CA GLU A 118 3.31 -8.24 -7.83
C GLU A 118 2.25 -9.32 -7.52
N LYS A 119 1.12 -8.91 -6.93
CA LYS A 119 0.04 -9.84 -6.59
C LYS A 119 -1.31 -9.16 -6.59
N GLN A 120 -2.38 -9.96 -6.68
CA GLN A 120 -3.73 -9.41 -6.58
C GLN A 120 -3.99 -8.88 -5.18
N VAL A 121 -4.29 -7.59 -5.09
CA VAL A 121 -4.75 -6.91 -3.88
C VAL A 121 -6.11 -6.31 -4.18
N ARG A 122 -7.02 -6.33 -3.21
CA ARG A 122 -8.41 -5.89 -3.38
C ARG A 122 -8.83 -4.94 -2.26
N GLY A 123 -9.70 -4.01 -2.61
CA GLY A 123 -10.15 -2.94 -1.74
C GLY A 123 -9.08 -1.88 -1.52
N ASP A 124 -9.42 -0.91 -0.68
CA ASP A 124 -8.49 0.13 -0.27
C ASP A 124 -7.31 -0.49 0.47
N VAL A 125 -6.14 0.12 0.32
CA VAL A 125 -4.94 -0.27 1.07
C VAL A 125 -4.38 0.93 1.82
N VAL A 126 -3.77 0.66 2.96
CA VAL A 126 -2.99 1.63 3.70
C VAL A 126 -1.52 1.36 3.45
N VAL A 127 -0.79 2.39 3.05
CA VAL A 127 0.66 2.35 2.86
C VAL A 127 1.31 3.14 3.97
N VAL A 128 2.14 2.48 4.76
CA VAL A 128 2.86 3.04 5.89
C VAL A 128 4.34 3.07 5.54
N ARG A 129 5.01 4.20 5.74
CA ARG A 129 6.48 4.25 5.65
C ARG A 129 7.05 3.59 6.89
N PHE A 130 7.91 2.59 6.72
CA PHE A 130 8.51 1.82 7.79
C PHE A 130 10.03 1.88 7.73
N SER A 131 10.68 2.19 8.85
CA SER A 131 12.14 2.12 9.01
C SER A 131 12.48 1.11 10.08
N ALA A 132 13.57 0.38 9.86
CA ALA A 132 14.11 -0.56 10.84
C ALA A 132 14.98 0.13 11.92
N ILE A 133 15.45 1.34 11.65
CA ILE A 133 16.07 2.24 12.63
C ILE A 133 14.97 3.10 13.25
N GLU A 134 15.01 3.33 14.57
CA GLU A 134 14.06 4.17 15.32
C GLU A 134 14.11 5.62 14.83
N VAL A 135 13.51 5.88 13.68
CA VAL A 135 13.47 7.19 13.04
C VAL A 135 12.02 7.65 13.08
N ASP A 136 11.59 8.08 14.27
CA ASP A 136 10.31 8.76 14.49
C ASP A 136 10.27 10.13 13.77
N ASN A 137 11.36 10.52 13.12
CA ASN A 137 11.56 11.86 12.59
C ASN A 137 12.37 11.84 11.30
N TYR A 138 11.83 11.24 10.22
CA TYR A 138 12.44 11.45 8.90
C TYR A 138 12.48 12.95 8.62
N GLU A 139 13.66 13.45 8.26
CA GLU A 139 13.84 14.83 7.80
C GLU A 139 13.12 15.04 6.46
N GLU A 140 13.04 13.99 5.64
CA GLU A 140 12.34 13.99 4.37
C GLU A 140 10.83 13.80 4.54
N GLU A 141 10.07 14.79 4.07
CA GLU A 141 8.61 14.73 3.99
C GLU A 141 8.21 13.55 3.10
N PHE A 142 7.65 12.50 3.70
CA PHE A 142 6.90 11.50 2.95
C PHE A 142 5.65 12.16 2.39
N SER A 143 5.70 12.59 1.14
CA SER A 143 4.62 13.33 0.49
C SER A 143 3.79 12.42 -0.42
N ALA A 144 2.56 12.85 -0.73
CA ALA A 144 1.74 12.15 -1.72
C ALA A 144 2.45 12.05 -3.08
N ASN A 145 3.19 13.09 -3.47
CA ASN A 145 3.96 13.12 -4.71
C ASN A 145 5.07 12.06 -4.72
N GLU A 146 5.71 11.83 -3.57
CA GLU A 146 6.74 10.82 -3.42
C GLU A 146 6.15 9.41 -3.60
N LEU A 147 5.00 9.14 -3.00
CA LEU A 147 4.29 7.89 -3.19
C LEU A 147 3.84 7.71 -4.65
N VAL A 148 3.33 8.77 -5.30
CA VAL A 148 2.95 8.75 -6.72
C VAL A 148 4.14 8.42 -7.62
N ARG A 149 5.31 9.02 -7.38
CA ARG A 149 6.54 8.71 -8.13
C ARG A 149 6.97 7.27 -7.92
N THR A 150 6.92 6.78 -6.68
CA THR A 150 7.23 5.37 -6.38
C THR A 150 6.30 4.44 -7.15
N VAL A 151 5.00 4.61 -6.98
CA VAL A 151 4.00 3.75 -7.62
C VAL A 151 4.10 3.83 -9.15
N GLY A 152 4.44 5.00 -9.71
CA GLY A 152 4.73 5.19 -11.14
C GLY A 152 6.01 4.51 -11.61
N ASN A 153 7.08 4.50 -10.80
CA ASN A 153 8.35 3.84 -11.12
C ASN A 153 8.16 2.33 -11.36
N TYR A 154 7.32 1.67 -10.55
CA TYR A 154 6.97 0.25 -10.71
C TYR A 154 6.28 -0.10 -12.04
N ARG A 155 5.87 0.87 -12.87
CA ARG A 155 5.42 0.62 -14.26
C ARG A 155 6.59 0.33 -15.20
N THR A 156 7.78 0.77 -14.84
CA THR A 156 8.97 0.80 -15.71
C THR A 156 10.04 -0.19 -15.26
N VAL A 157 9.98 -0.66 -14.02
CA VAL A 157 10.89 -1.70 -13.51
C VAL A 157 10.67 -2.98 -14.31
N ARG A 158 11.71 -3.44 -14.99
CA ARG A 158 11.65 -4.63 -15.86
C ARG A 158 11.53 -5.93 -15.07
N ASP A 159 12.15 -5.99 -13.90
CA ASP A 159 12.17 -7.15 -13.00
C ASP A 159 11.99 -6.66 -11.56
N ALA A 160 10.74 -6.34 -11.20
CA ALA A 160 10.42 -5.78 -9.90
C ALA A 160 10.64 -6.80 -8.77
N LYS A 161 10.52 -8.10 -9.06
CA LYS A 161 10.88 -9.19 -8.14
C LYS A 161 12.37 -9.21 -7.83
N ALA A 162 13.24 -9.24 -8.84
CA ALA A 162 14.68 -9.27 -8.61
C ALA A 162 15.16 -8.01 -7.89
N GLU A 163 14.59 -6.86 -8.23
CA GLU A 163 14.86 -5.60 -7.53
C GLU A 163 14.39 -5.65 -6.07
N HIS A 164 13.18 -6.13 -5.80
CA HIS A 164 12.69 -6.31 -4.43
C HIS A 164 13.60 -7.25 -3.61
N GLU A 165 14.02 -8.39 -4.18
CA GLU A 165 14.94 -9.33 -3.53
C GLU A 165 16.32 -8.69 -3.26
N ARG A 166 16.86 -7.92 -4.21
CA ARG A 166 18.10 -7.15 -4.03
C ARG A 166 17.99 -6.20 -2.83
N ARG A 167 16.91 -5.42 -2.79
CA ARG A 167 16.67 -4.38 -1.79
C ARG A 167 16.39 -4.95 -0.40
N GLU A 168 15.68 -6.08 -0.30
CA GLU A 168 15.53 -6.78 0.97
C GLU A 168 16.86 -7.33 1.49
N ARG A 169 17.72 -7.86 0.62
CA ARG A 169 19.07 -8.29 1.03
C ARG A 169 19.89 -7.13 1.58
N GLU A 170 19.89 -5.98 0.91
CA GLU A 170 20.59 -4.78 1.36
C GLU A 170 20.06 -4.27 2.71
N ARG A 171 18.74 -4.24 2.88
CA ARG A 171 18.11 -3.84 4.14
C ARG A 171 18.49 -4.77 5.29
N ILE A 172 18.49 -6.08 5.05
CA ILE A 172 18.92 -7.07 6.04
C ILE A 172 20.40 -6.88 6.36
N ALA A 173 21.25 -6.71 5.34
CA ALA A 173 22.68 -6.50 5.51
C ALA A 173 22.98 -5.24 6.34
N ALA A 174 22.32 -4.11 6.01
CA ALA A 174 22.42 -2.86 6.75
C ALA A 174 21.97 -3.00 8.21
N LYS A 175 20.90 -3.76 8.48
CA LYS A 175 20.45 -4.06 9.86
C LYS A 175 21.52 -4.79 10.69
N PHE A 176 22.39 -5.56 10.05
CA PHE A 176 23.47 -6.31 10.70
C PHE A 176 24.84 -5.63 10.57
N GLY A 177 24.93 -4.43 10.00
CA GLY A 177 26.19 -3.72 9.77
C GLY A 177 27.11 -4.42 8.75
N LEU A 178 26.54 -5.22 7.85
CA LEU A 178 27.24 -5.90 6.78
C LEU A 178 27.16 -5.00 5.54
N ASN A 179 28.25 -4.26 5.26
CA ASN A 179 28.37 -3.40 4.07
C ASN A 179 29.38 -4.00 3.09
#